data_AF-A0A183E4R3-F1
#
_entry.id   AF-A0A183E4R3-F1
#
_cell.length_a   1.000
_cell.length_b   1.000
_cell.length_c   1.000
_cell.angle_alpha   90.00
_cell.angle_beta   90.00
_cell.angle_gamma   90.00
#
_symmetry.space_group_name_H-M   'P 1'
#
loop_
_entity.id
_entity.type
_entity.pdbx_description
1 polymer ?
#
loop_
_entity_poly.entity_id
_entity_poly.type
_entity_poly.pdbx_seq_one_letter_code
_entity_poly.pdbx_strand_id
1 'polypeptide(L)'
;MEEAVTKIGLRADCASLIWNVYLDFEKMILNSAGDGNNENQRQLVESIYRRLLQGKESDMLRAAFENSAKRMADITAFEDRLADAVDLDEKLSILMEYIEFEMQTKDPVRIQMMFERAVCTSADNPNAAVWLQYGNWLDSSLKLPQVSVEVYARAVRHSPCTALWQQYFTALERSNATADEIDSKWPEARSTITTADEGLSLYRTYIYLLRRRVAKEGGDDYAVVLEKFEEGTTFLAEKFGSHWDTRKIWNDILASGSGHLAVAWLEAANLERYFGELNNARKLYYRAINSASDHPFTVFDALIQFEREVGTLQELDKALEKVNAQAARVSMRPQKSKPENDSKKRKKEKNEEIEAKKKKKEEDQEQKQATNNEVNGVEEPVKSQKKEEASSSRIQVDDDGFVVPQLPAQLQKPEAAASSRTANPPEETNEDTAQARHTVFVSNLDFKLPKEKLEEIFTNAKEVRLVYRGMSKLHKVRFFLLVVI
;
A
#
# COMPACT_ATOMS: atom_id res chain seq x y z
N MET A 1 -17.97 -42.17 50.32
CA MET A 1 -17.07 -41.42 49.42
C MET A 1 -17.53 -41.40 47.96
N GLU A 2 -18.29 -42.40 47.46
CA GLU A 2 -18.92 -42.39 46.11
C GLU A 2 -19.50 -41.04 45.67
N GLU A 3 -20.19 -40.29 46.54
CA GLU A 3 -20.77 -38.99 46.16
C GLU A 3 -19.70 -37.93 45.80
N ALA A 4 -18.56 -37.92 46.50
CA ALA A 4 -17.44 -37.02 46.19
C ALA A 4 -16.73 -37.45 44.90
N VAL A 5 -16.58 -38.76 44.68
CA VAL A 5 -16.08 -39.34 43.42
C VAL A 5 -17.02 -39.02 42.26
N THR A 6 -18.34 -39.05 42.47
CA THR A 6 -19.34 -38.72 41.46
C THR A 6 -19.34 -37.23 41.11
N LYS A 7 -19.15 -36.36 42.10
CA LYS A 7 -19.16 -34.89 41.91
C LYS A 7 -17.82 -34.29 41.47
N ILE A 8 -16.70 -34.92 41.82
CA ILE A 8 -15.34 -34.35 41.66
C ILE A 8 -14.39 -35.29 40.90
N GLY A 9 -14.69 -36.59 40.75
CA GLY A 9 -13.84 -37.58 40.07
C GLY A 9 -13.63 -37.35 38.57
N LEU A 10 -14.29 -36.35 37.96
CA LEU A 10 -14.08 -35.88 36.59
C LEU A 10 -13.16 -34.65 36.49
N ARG A 11 -12.76 -34.04 37.61
CA ARG A 11 -11.89 -32.86 37.64
C ARG A 11 -10.41 -33.24 37.62
N ALA A 12 -9.75 -33.06 36.47
CA ALA A 12 -8.37 -33.45 36.25
C ALA A 12 -7.34 -32.87 37.26
N ASP A 13 -7.65 -31.76 37.94
CA ASP A 13 -6.77 -31.10 38.91
C ASP A 13 -6.78 -31.71 40.31
N CYS A 14 -7.84 -32.45 40.69
CA CYS A 14 -8.01 -32.96 42.06
C CYS A 14 -8.66 -34.36 42.17
N ALA A 15 -9.21 -34.90 41.07
CA ALA A 15 -9.85 -36.21 41.04
C ALA A 15 -8.91 -37.33 41.50
N SER A 16 -7.65 -37.33 41.07
CA SER A 16 -6.66 -38.37 41.38
C SER A 16 -6.48 -38.60 42.89
N LEU A 17 -6.44 -37.51 43.68
CA LEU A 17 -6.35 -37.57 45.13
C LEU A 17 -7.60 -38.21 45.76
N ILE A 18 -8.79 -37.82 45.29
CA ILE A 18 -10.08 -38.33 45.80
C ILE A 18 -10.29 -39.80 45.40
N TRP A 19 -9.93 -40.17 44.17
CA TRP A 19 -9.95 -41.56 43.70
C TRP A 19 -9.00 -42.44 44.51
N ASN A 20 -7.76 -42.00 44.76
CA ASN A 20 -6.78 -42.76 45.54
C ASN A 20 -7.23 -42.94 46.99
N VAL A 21 -7.67 -41.86 47.66
CA VAL A 21 -8.17 -41.94 49.06
C VAL A 21 -9.41 -42.82 49.16
N TYR A 22 -10.32 -42.80 48.18
CA TYR A 22 -11.47 -43.71 48.16
C TYR A 22 -11.04 -45.17 47.94
N LEU A 23 -10.17 -45.40 46.96
CA LEU A 23 -9.66 -46.72 46.62
C LEU A 23 -8.91 -47.37 47.80
N ASP A 24 -8.07 -46.61 48.51
CA ASP A 24 -7.30 -47.12 49.65
C ASP A 24 -8.18 -47.38 50.89
N PHE A 25 -9.27 -46.63 51.07
CA PHE A 25 -10.32 -46.93 52.06
C PHE A 25 -11.03 -48.25 51.75
N GLU A 26 -11.46 -48.48 50.50
CA GLU A 26 -12.16 -49.73 50.12
C GLU A 26 -11.21 -50.95 50.12
N LYS A 27 -9.91 -50.76 49.82
CA LYS A 27 -8.86 -51.77 50.05
C LYS A 27 -8.66 -52.05 51.54
N MET A 28 -8.65 -51.03 52.41
CA MET A 28 -8.49 -51.22 53.85
C MET A 28 -9.64 -52.04 54.42
N ILE A 29 -10.89 -51.78 53.99
CA ILE A 29 -12.04 -52.62 54.32
C ILE A 29 -11.82 -54.06 53.85
N LEU A 30 -11.46 -54.26 52.57
CA LEU A 30 -11.19 -55.59 51.99
C LEU A 30 -10.11 -56.38 52.76
N ASN A 31 -9.05 -55.70 53.20
CA ASN A 31 -7.96 -56.32 53.96
C ASN A 31 -8.30 -56.56 55.44
N SER A 32 -9.22 -55.78 56.01
CA SER A 32 -9.69 -55.95 57.40
C SER A 32 -10.70 -57.09 57.57
N ALA A 33 -11.43 -57.43 56.50
CA ALA A 33 -12.45 -58.46 56.47
C ALA A 33 -11.86 -59.79 55.98
N GLY A 34 -11.20 -60.52 56.90
CA GLY A 34 -10.52 -61.79 56.60
C GLY A 34 -11.43 -62.91 56.06
N ASP A 35 -10.81 -63.84 55.32
CA ASP A 35 -11.22 -65.06 54.57
C ASP A 35 -12.69 -65.49 54.34
N GLY A 36 -13.70 -64.92 55.00
CA GLY A 36 -15.05 -64.89 54.48
C GLY A 36 -15.07 -64.25 53.08
N ASN A 37 -15.83 -64.84 52.16
CA ASN A 37 -15.76 -64.50 50.74
C ASN A 37 -16.41 -63.12 50.43
N ASN A 38 -15.66 -62.05 50.69
CA ASN A 38 -16.05 -60.65 50.44
C ASN A 38 -15.97 -60.28 48.95
N GLU A 39 -16.57 -61.13 48.10
CA GLU A 39 -16.59 -61.00 46.64
C GLU A 39 -17.22 -59.68 46.19
N ASN A 40 -18.30 -59.24 46.86
CA ASN A 40 -18.92 -57.92 46.61
C ASN A 40 -17.92 -56.76 46.80
N GLN A 41 -17.03 -56.85 47.79
CA GLN A 41 -16.01 -55.84 48.07
C GLN A 41 -14.87 -55.88 47.05
N ARG A 42 -14.49 -57.08 46.59
CA ARG A 42 -13.53 -57.26 45.48
C ARG A 42 -14.08 -56.65 44.18
N GLN A 43 -15.35 -56.94 43.86
CA GLN A 43 -16.04 -56.37 42.70
C GLN A 43 -16.21 -54.84 42.81
N LEU A 44 -16.46 -54.29 44.01
CA LEU A 44 -16.49 -52.85 44.23
C LEU A 44 -15.13 -52.22 43.94
N VAL A 45 -14.04 -52.73 44.53
CA VAL A 45 -12.66 -52.26 44.29
C VAL A 45 -12.28 -52.38 42.81
N GLU A 46 -12.61 -53.49 42.15
CA GLU A 46 -12.37 -53.65 40.71
C GLU A 46 -13.21 -52.66 39.87
N SER A 47 -14.47 -52.40 40.27
CA SER A 47 -15.30 -51.39 39.60
C SER A 47 -14.71 -49.98 39.74
N ILE A 48 -14.08 -49.66 40.88
CA ILE A 48 -13.40 -48.38 41.11
C ILE A 48 -12.16 -48.26 40.22
N TYR A 49 -11.33 -49.31 40.14
CA TYR A 49 -10.21 -49.38 39.19
C TYR A 49 -10.69 -49.21 37.74
N ARG A 50 -11.75 -49.92 37.33
CA ARG A 50 -12.34 -49.78 35.99
C ARG A 50 -12.86 -48.36 35.74
N ARG A 51 -13.52 -47.73 36.72
CA ARG A 51 -14.08 -46.37 36.59
C ARG A 51 -13.01 -45.28 36.55
N LEU A 52 -11.89 -45.48 37.25
CA LEU A 52 -10.69 -44.64 37.19
C LEU A 52 -10.00 -44.74 35.82
N LEU A 53 -9.83 -45.96 35.29
CA LEU A 53 -9.27 -46.21 33.95
C LEU A 53 -10.21 -45.77 32.81
N GLN A 54 -11.52 -45.71 33.07
CA GLN A 54 -12.55 -45.17 32.17
C GLN A 54 -12.83 -43.67 32.43
N GLY A 55 -11.91 -42.96 33.09
CA GLY A 55 -12.03 -41.51 33.31
C GLY A 55 -12.32 -40.80 31.99
N LYS A 56 -13.49 -40.15 31.90
CA LYS A 56 -13.91 -39.48 30.66
C LYS A 56 -12.93 -38.35 30.34
N GLU A 57 -12.13 -38.56 29.30
CA GLU A 57 -11.33 -37.52 28.69
C GLU A 57 -12.24 -36.33 28.36
N SER A 58 -11.91 -35.15 28.89
CA SER A 58 -12.73 -33.96 28.67
C SER A 58 -12.73 -33.64 27.18
N ASP A 59 -13.92 -33.45 26.57
CA ASP A 59 -14.03 -33.11 25.14
C ASP A 59 -13.22 -31.85 24.80
N MET A 60 -13.09 -30.92 25.75
CA MET A 60 -12.24 -29.73 25.64
C MET A 60 -10.74 -30.06 25.62
N LEU A 61 -10.29 -31.06 26.40
CA LEU A 61 -8.90 -31.53 26.41
C LEU A 61 -8.58 -32.31 25.12
N ARG A 62 -9.49 -33.17 24.67
CA ARG A 62 -9.37 -33.87 23.38
C ARG A 62 -9.30 -32.88 22.22
N ALA A 63 -10.21 -31.92 22.15
CA ALA A 63 -10.19 -30.89 21.12
C ALA A 63 -8.91 -30.03 21.17
N ALA A 64 -8.39 -29.71 22.36
CA ALA A 64 -7.11 -29.02 22.50
C ALA A 64 -5.93 -29.87 21.99
N PHE A 65 -5.92 -31.17 22.30
CA PHE A 65 -4.92 -32.12 21.81
C PHE A 65 -4.98 -32.30 20.30
N GLU A 66 -6.17 -32.53 19.73
CA GLU A 66 -6.37 -32.70 18.28
C GLU A 66 -5.96 -31.46 17.48
N ASN A 67 -6.31 -30.26 17.96
CA ASN A 67 -5.85 -29.00 17.36
C ASN A 67 -4.32 -28.84 17.47
N SER A 68 -3.72 -29.23 18.59
CA SER A 68 -2.25 -29.17 18.79
C SER A 68 -1.53 -30.19 17.91
N ALA A 69 -2.06 -31.40 17.74
CA ALA A 69 -1.52 -32.46 16.90
C ALA A 69 -1.61 -32.08 15.41
N LYS A 70 -2.74 -31.51 14.97
CA LYS A 70 -2.85 -30.92 13.63
C LYS A 70 -1.82 -29.80 13.45
N ARG A 71 -1.72 -28.89 14.42
CA ARG A 71 -0.77 -27.77 14.33
C ARG A 71 0.69 -28.25 14.30
N MET A 72 1.02 -29.35 14.96
CA MET A 72 2.34 -29.97 14.85
C MET A 72 2.63 -30.36 13.39
N ALA A 73 1.72 -31.09 12.74
CA ALA A 73 1.86 -31.46 11.34
C ALA A 73 1.97 -30.25 10.38
N ASP A 74 1.27 -29.15 10.68
CA ASP A 74 1.39 -27.90 9.90
C ASP A 74 2.79 -27.24 10.02
N ILE A 75 3.51 -27.43 11.14
CA ILE A 75 4.80 -26.76 11.41
C ILE A 75 6.03 -27.67 11.26
N THR A 76 5.90 -28.99 11.36
CA THR A 76 7.02 -29.94 11.25
C THR A 76 7.87 -29.69 10.01
N ALA A 77 7.25 -29.42 8.85
CA ALA A 77 7.97 -29.12 7.61
C ALA A 77 8.84 -27.84 7.65
N PHE A 78 8.55 -26.88 8.55
CA PHE A 78 9.42 -25.72 8.77
C PHE A 78 10.54 -26.03 9.78
N GLU A 79 10.24 -26.76 10.85
CA GLU A 79 11.23 -27.12 11.87
C GLU A 79 12.28 -28.10 11.31
N ASP A 80 11.87 -29.09 10.51
CA ASP A 80 12.77 -30.03 9.84
C ASP A 80 13.72 -29.29 8.88
N ARG A 81 13.17 -28.42 8.01
CA ARG A 81 13.97 -27.55 7.12
C ARG A 81 14.97 -26.70 7.90
N LEU A 82 14.57 -26.15 9.05
CA LEU A 82 15.41 -25.30 9.89
C LEU A 82 16.52 -26.08 10.61
N ALA A 83 16.31 -27.37 10.87
CA ALA A 83 17.30 -28.29 11.44
C ALA A 83 18.32 -28.78 10.39
N ASP A 84 17.88 -29.07 9.18
CA ASP A 84 18.75 -29.46 8.05
C ASP A 84 19.56 -28.27 7.51
N ALA A 85 19.02 -27.04 7.59
CA ALA A 85 19.66 -25.85 7.06
C ALA A 85 21.04 -25.59 7.69
N VAL A 86 22.05 -25.28 6.86
CA VAL A 86 23.45 -25.16 7.31
C VAL A 86 23.86 -23.70 7.49
N ASP A 87 23.63 -22.85 6.48
CA ASP A 87 24.02 -21.45 6.54
C ASP A 87 22.99 -20.56 7.27
N LEU A 88 23.27 -19.25 7.33
CA LEU A 88 22.43 -18.27 8.02
C LEU A 88 21.32 -17.70 7.12
N ASP A 89 21.57 -17.53 5.83
CA ASP A 89 20.62 -16.91 4.90
C ASP A 89 19.49 -17.88 4.56
N GLU A 90 19.77 -19.18 4.44
CA GLU A 90 18.80 -20.27 4.36
C GLU A 90 17.92 -20.33 5.61
N LYS A 91 18.53 -20.32 6.82
CA LYS A 91 17.78 -20.29 8.10
C LYS A 91 16.88 -19.07 8.21
N LEU A 92 17.38 -17.89 7.83
CA LEU A 92 16.59 -16.67 7.84
C LEU A 92 15.47 -16.71 6.78
N SER A 93 15.70 -17.26 5.59
CA SER A 93 14.64 -17.46 4.58
C SER A 93 13.53 -18.35 5.11
N ILE A 94 13.87 -19.50 5.71
CA ILE A 94 12.89 -20.43 6.31
C ILE A 94 12.13 -19.75 7.44
N LEU A 95 12.80 -18.99 8.31
CA LEU A 95 12.16 -18.25 9.40
C LEU A 95 11.26 -17.11 8.87
N MET A 96 11.61 -16.44 7.78
CA MET A 96 10.75 -15.42 7.17
C MET A 96 9.48 -16.05 6.53
N GLU A 97 9.60 -17.18 5.82
CA GLU A 97 8.44 -17.95 5.33
C GLU A 97 7.52 -18.39 6.49
N TYR A 98 8.10 -18.81 7.61
CA TYR A 98 7.38 -19.23 8.81
C TYR A 98 6.72 -18.04 9.54
N ILE A 99 7.36 -16.86 9.56
CA ILE A 99 6.74 -15.61 10.02
C ILE A 99 5.52 -15.26 9.14
N GLU A 100 5.64 -15.33 7.80
CA GLU A 100 4.51 -15.09 6.90
C GLU A 100 3.36 -16.09 7.11
N PHE A 101 3.68 -17.34 7.44
CA PHE A 101 2.68 -18.35 7.80
C PHE A 101 1.98 -18.05 9.14
N GLU A 102 2.71 -17.68 10.19
CA GLU A 102 2.10 -17.26 11.47
C GLU A 102 1.31 -15.94 11.34
N MET A 103 1.73 -15.02 10.47
CA MET A 103 0.97 -13.81 10.18
C MET A 103 -0.42 -14.10 9.55
N GLN A 104 -0.60 -15.26 8.92
CA GLN A 104 -1.93 -15.73 8.47
C GLN A 104 -2.79 -16.27 9.62
N THR A 105 -2.20 -16.90 10.64
CA THR A 105 -2.92 -17.37 11.84
C THR A 105 -3.38 -16.21 12.74
N LYS A 106 -2.63 -15.10 12.71
CA LYS A 106 -2.88 -13.87 13.49
C LYS A 106 -2.79 -14.04 15.00
N ASP A 107 -2.16 -15.11 15.48
CA ASP A 107 -1.80 -15.28 16.88
C ASP A 107 -0.59 -14.37 17.21
N PRO A 108 -0.75 -13.31 18.04
CA PRO A 108 0.33 -12.36 18.26
C PRO A 108 1.50 -12.96 19.04
N VAL A 109 1.25 -13.96 19.90
CA VAL A 109 2.29 -14.61 20.70
C VAL A 109 3.18 -15.46 19.80
N ARG A 110 2.58 -16.18 18.83
CA ARG A 110 3.31 -17.01 17.86
C ARG A 110 4.11 -16.16 16.87
N ILE A 111 3.52 -15.08 16.35
CA ILE A 111 4.22 -14.16 15.44
C ILE A 111 5.40 -13.50 16.17
N GLN A 112 5.20 -13.01 17.39
CA GLN A 112 6.28 -12.47 18.22
C GLN A 112 7.37 -13.52 18.46
N MET A 113 7.00 -14.75 18.83
CA MET A 113 7.94 -15.85 19.04
C MET A 113 8.79 -16.17 17.78
N MET A 114 8.23 -16.08 16.56
CA MET A 114 9.00 -16.29 15.34
C MET A 114 9.94 -15.12 15.01
N PHE A 115 9.52 -13.87 15.23
CA PHE A 115 10.44 -12.73 15.14
C PHE A 115 11.57 -12.81 16.17
N GLU A 116 11.28 -13.22 17.42
CA GLU A 116 12.28 -13.44 18.45
C GLU A 116 13.27 -14.57 18.06
N ARG A 117 12.79 -15.69 17.49
CA ARG A 117 13.68 -16.71 16.90
C ARG A 117 14.57 -16.12 15.81
N ALA A 118 14.00 -15.36 14.86
CA ALA A 118 14.76 -14.77 13.76
C ALA A 118 15.88 -13.83 14.22
N VAL A 119 15.60 -12.91 15.17
CA VAL A 119 16.65 -12.01 15.69
C VAL A 119 17.68 -12.73 16.56
N CYS A 120 17.32 -13.83 17.23
CA CYS A 120 18.27 -14.71 17.92
C CYS A 120 19.13 -15.52 16.94
N THR A 121 18.58 -16.01 15.83
CA THR A 121 19.33 -16.70 14.77
C THR A 121 20.31 -15.74 14.07
N SER A 122 19.98 -14.46 13.93
CA SER A 122 20.91 -13.43 13.45
C SER A 122 21.72 -12.73 14.56
N ALA A 123 21.82 -13.27 15.79
CA ALA A 123 22.45 -12.56 16.91
C ALA A 123 23.95 -12.28 16.73
N ASP A 124 24.65 -13.08 15.92
CA ASP A 124 26.07 -12.87 15.62
C ASP A 124 26.32 -11.86 14.49
N ASN A 125 25.29 -11.51 13.71
CA ASN A 125 25.41 -10.71 12.48
C ASN A 125 24.34 -9.59 12.42
N PRO A 126 24.72 -8.31 12.59
CA PRO A 126 23.78 -7.18 12.62
C PRO A 126 22.84 -7.05 11.39
N ASN A 127 21.63 -7.61 11.49
CA ASN A 127 20.63 -7.60 10.41
C ASN A 127 19.46 -6.62 10.68
N ALA A 128 19.59 -5.38 10.21
CA ALA A 128 18.55 -4.36 10.35
C ALA A 128 17.22 -4.71 9.64
N ALA A 129 17.24 -5.55 8.59
CA ALA A 129 16.04 -5.86 7.81
C ALA A 129 15.05 -6.75 8.58
N VAL A 130 15.53 -7.67 9.42
CA VAL A 130 14.68 -8.46 10.33
C VAL A 130 14.05 -7.55 11.39
N TRP A 131 14.85 -6.69 12.03
CA TRP A 131 14.36 -5.74 13.04
C TRP A 131 13.34 -4.73 12.47
N LEU A 132 13.53 -4.25 11.24
CA LEU A 132 12.58 -3.34 10.58
C LEU A 132 11.24 -4.03 10.26
N GLN A 133 11.26 -5.30 9.87
CA GLN A 133 10.04 -6.09 9.65
C GLN A 133 9.31 -6.40 10.96
N TYR A 134 10.05 -6.77 12.01
CA TYR A 134 9.48 -6.97 13.35
C TYR A 134 8.82 -5.68 13.87
N GLY A 135 9.52 -4.54 13.79
CA GLY A 135 8.97 -3.24 14.14
C GLY A 135 7.73 -2.85 13.33
N ASN A 136 7.75 -3.07 12.02
CA ASN A 136 6.58 -2.84 11.16
C ASN A 136 5.37 -3.68 11.59
N TRP A 137 5.56 -4.96 11.95
CA TRP A 137 4.47 -5.78 12.50
C TRP A 137 3.96 -5.24 13.85
N LEU A 138 4.86 -4.87 14.76
CA LEU A 138 4.51 -4.30 16.07
C LEU A 138 3.65 -3.04 15.93
N ASP A 139 4.05 -2.10 15.08
CA ASP A 139 3.35 -0.82 14.91
C ASP A 139 2.09 -0.92 14.04
N SER A 140 2.06 -1.81 13.04
CA SER A 140 0.90 -1.98 12.15
C SER A 140 -0.19 -2.90 12.72
N SER A 141 0.19 -3.90 13.52
CA SER A 141 -0.67 -5.03 13.88
C SER A 141 -0.84 -5.20 15.40
N LEU A 142 0.25 -5.27 16.18
CA LEU A 142 0.16 -5.46 17.64
C LEU A 142 -0.33 -4.20 18.37
N LYS A 143 0.20 -3.02 17.99
CA LYS A 143 -0.17 -1.69 18.49
C LYS A 143 -0.06 -1.52 20.01
N LEU A 144 0.97 -2.12 20.61
CA LEU A 144 1.32 -1.96 22.03
C LEU A 144 2.63 -1.14 22.13
N PRO A 145 2.57 0.19 22.34
CA PRO A 145 3.74 1.06 22.26
C PRO A 145 4.89 0.67 23.18
N GLN A 146 4.60 0.14 24.38
CA GLN A 146 5.60 -0.34 25.31
C GLN A 146 6.41 -1.52 24.73
N VAL A 147 5.78 -2.43 23.99
CA VAL A 147 6.46 -3.56 23.32
C VAL A 147 7.28 -3.05 22.13
N SER A 148 6.74 -2.12 21.34
CA SER A 148 7.52 -1.44 20.28
C SER A 148 8.77 -0.77 20.85
N VAL A 149 8.66 -0.04 21.95
CA VAL A 149 9.79 0.66 22.60
C VAL A 149 10.87 -0.31 23.06
N GLU A 150 10.52 -1.41 23.74
CA GLU A 150 11.49 -2.42 24.18
C GLU A 150 12.19 -3.13 23.01
N VAL A 151 11.45 -3.45 21.95
CA VAL A 151 12.01 -4.10 20.74
C VAL A 151 12.91 -3.14 19.97
N TYR A 152 12.50 -1.90 19.74
CA TYR A 152 13.36 -0.90 19.08
C TYR A 152 14.60 -0.56 19.91
N ALA A 153 14.49 -0.51 21.24
CA ALA A 153 15.64 -0.36 22.15
C ALA A 153 16.63 -1.54 22.09
N ARG A 154 16.19 -2.74 21.66
CA ARG A 154 17.10 -3.87 21.34
C ARG A 154 17.67 -3.72 19.93
N ALA A 155 16.82 -3.39 18.96
CA ALA A 155 17.19 -3.25 17.55
C ALA A 155 18.34 -2.25 17.33
N VAL A 156 18.24 -1.03 17.89
CA VAL A 156 19.26 0.01 17.68
C VAL A 156 20.62 -0.33 18.31
N ARG A 157 20.63 -1.13 19.39
CA ARG A 157 21.88 -1.62 20.02
C ARG A 157 22.52 -2.78 19.25
N HIS A 158 21.72 -3.60 18.57
CA HIS A 158 22.20 -4.76 17.82
C HIS A 158 22.60 -4.42 16.39
N SER A 159 21.79 -3.61 15.70
CA SER A 159 22.03 -3.18 14.32
C SER A 159 21.73 -1.68 14.21
N PRO A 160 22.63 -0.81 14.70
CA PRO A 160 22.44 0.63 14.69
C PRO A 160 22.31 1.17 13.26
N CYS A 161 21.10 1.58 12.87
CA CYS A 161 20.86 2.21 11.56
C CYS A 161 19.84 3.34 11.64
N THR A 162 19.98 4.31 10.74
CA THR A 162 19.19 5.54 10.71
C THR A 162 17.68 5.27 10.54
N ALA A 163 17.29 4.16 9.90
CA ALA A 163 15.89 3.77 9.75
C ALA A 163 15.25 3.26 11.06
N LEU A 164 15.99 2.47 11.85
CA LEU A 164 15.51 1.97 13.13
C LEU A 164 15.36 3.09 14.17
N TRP A 165 16.28 4.07 14.18
CA TRP A 165 16.15 5.26 15.05
C TRP A 165 14.91 6.09 14.74
N GLN A 166 14.53 6.26 13.48
CA GLN A 166 13.29 6.97 13.10
C GLN A 166 12.04 6.28 13.66
N GLN A 167 11.98 4.94 13.56
CA GLN A 167 10.87 4.18 14.14
C GLN A 167 10.90 4.22 15.68
N TYR A 168 12.09 4.13 16.29
CA TYR A 168 12.24 4.16 17.75
C TYR A 168 11.75 5.49 18.35
N PHE A 169 12.14 6.63 17.77
CA PHE A 169 11.61 7.94 18.20
C PHE A 169 10.09 8.03 18.05
N THR A 170 9.53 7.46 16.98
CA THR A 170 8.08 7.43 16.76
C THR A 170 7.39 6.51 17.77
N ALA A 171 8.00 5.39 18.18
CA ALA A 171 7.48 4.50 19.22
C ALA A 171 7.53 5.15 20.62
N LEU A 172 8.61 5.82 20.97
CA LEU A 172 8.76 6.60 22.22
C LEU A 172 7.71 7.72 22.32
N GLU A 173 7.44 8.41 21.21
CA GLU A 173 6.37 9.42 21.18
C GLU A 173 4.98 8.79 21.38
N ARG A 174 4.69 7.65 20.72
CA ARG A 174 3.44 6.90 20.90
C ARG A 174 3.27 6.37 22.33
N SER A 175 4.35 6.01 23.04
CA SER A 175 4.30 5.57 24.44
C SER A 175 4.21 6.74 25.44
N ASN A 176 4.23 8.01 24.97
CA ASN A 176 4.37 9.20 25.81
C ASN A 176 5.61 9.15 26.72
N ALA A 177 6.76 8.72 26.18
CA ALA A 177 8.06 8.89 26.83
C ALA A 177 8.34 10.38 27.14
N THR A 178 9.20 10.65 28.13
CA THR A 178 9.52 12.04 28.50
C THR A 178 10.38 12.73 27.45
N ALA A 179 10.38 14.07 27.47
CA ALA A 179 11.25 14.89 26.61
C ALA A 179 12.73 14.49 26.80
N ASP A 180 13.19 14.44 28.05
CA ASP A 180 14.56 14.07 28.41
C ASP A 180 14.93 12.64 27.95
N GLU A 181 13.99 11.69 28.02
CA GLU A 181 14.21 10.32 27.56
C GLU A 181 14.38 10.23 26.04
N ILE A 182 13.64 11.05 25.28
CA ILE A 182 13.76 11.13 23.82
C ILE A 182 15.06 11.85 23.44
N ASP A 183 15.33 13.00 24.05
CA ASP A 183 16.39 13.91 23.63
C ASP A 183 17.78 13.38 24.02
N SER A 184 17.89 12.64 25.13
CA SER A 184 19.13 11.95 25.53
C SER A 184 19.60 10.90 24.51
N LYS A 185 18.72 10.38 23.65
CA LYS A 185 19.04 9.42 22.59
C LYS A 185 19.44 10.09 21.26
N TRP A 186 19.25 11.41 21.12
CA TRP A 186 19.58 12.16 19.91
C TRP A 186 21.05 12.01 19.45
N PRO A 187 22.07 12.10 20.33
CA PRO A 187 23.47 11.99 19.90
C PRO A 187 23.82 10.62 19.34
N GLU A 188 23.26 9.55 19.89
CA GLU A 188 23.47 8.18 19.44
C GLU A 188 22.83 7.97 18.06
N ALA A 189 21.57 8.39 17.90
CA ALA A 189 20.87 8.35 16.60
C ALA A 189 21.64 9.12 15.51
N ARG A 190 22.09 10.35 15.82
CA ARG A 190 22.87 11.20 14.90
C ARG A 190 24.20 10.57 14.48
N SER A 191 24.80 9.72 15.32
CA SER A 191 26.05 9.01 14.97
C SER A 191 25.86 7.99 13.84
N THR A 192 24.66 7.41 13.71
CA THR A 192 24.36 6.36 12.72
C THR A 192 24.16 6.85 11.29
N ILE A 193 24.08 8.17 11.06
CA ILE A 193 23.86 8.77 9.74
C ILE A 193 25.02 8.44 8.80
N THR A 194 24.82 7.57 7.80
CA THR A 194 25.85 7.22 6.81
C THR A 194 25.76 8.02 5.51
N THR A 195 24.55 8.45 5.14
CA THR A 195 24.28 9.22 3.90
C THR A 195 23.51 10.50 4.16
N ALA A 196 23.50 11.42 3.19
CA ALA A 196 22.76 12.69 3.28
C ALA A 196 21.24 12.48 3.37
N ASP A 197 20.68 11.53 2.61
CA ASP A 197 19.24 11.23 2.60
C ASP A 197 18.76 10.55 3.89
N GLU A 198 19.58 9.66 4.46
CA GLU A 198 19.39 9.13 5.82
C GLU A 198 19.33 10.24 6.85
N GLY A 199 20.33 11.14 6.83
CA GLY A 199 20.43 12.25 7.77
C GLY A 199 19.25 13.20 7.66
N LEU A 200 18.87 13.59 6.45
CA LEU A 200 17.69 14.40 6.19
C LEU A 200 16.41 13.74 6.76
N SER A 201 16.27 12.42 6.60
CA SER A 201 15.11 11.67 7.09
C SER A 201 15.07 11.59 8.62
N LEU A 202 16.22 11.43 9.27
CA LEU A 202 16.33 11.42 10.73
C LEU A 202 16.07 12.81 11.34
N TYR A 203 16.75 13.84 10.84
CA TYR A 203 16.52 15.23 11.26
C TYR A 203 15.06 15.63 11.04
N ARG A 204 14.46 15.30 9.89
CA ARG A 204 13.02 15.52 9.64
C ARG A 204 12.16 14.84 10.70
N THR A 205 12.42 13.58 11.03
CA THR A 205 11.64 12.83 12.03
C THR A 205 11.70 13.51 13.41
N TYR A 206 12.89 13.93 13.85
CA TYR A 206 13.11 14.58 15.15
C TYR A 206 12.55 16.01 15.20
N ILE A 207 12.75 16.82 14.14
CA ILE A 207 12.18 18.17 14.01
C ILE A 207 10.65 18.13 14.04
N TYR A 208 10.02 17.14 13.39
CA TYR A 208 8.57 16.97 13.45
C TYR A 208 8.06 16.46 14.81
N LEU A 209 8.87 15.71 15.57
CA LEU A 209 8.58 15.32 16.96
C LEU A 209 8.62 16.56 17.89
N LEU A 210 9.67 17.38 17.80
CA LEU A 210 9.78 18.62 18.56
C LEU A 210 8.63 19.60 18.23
N ARG A 211 8.26 19.72 16.95
CA ARG A 211 7.08 20.50 16.53
C ARG A 211 5.78 19.98 17.17
N ARG A 212 5.62 18.66 17.33
CA ARG A 212 4.46 18.07 18.03
C ARG A 212 4.51 18.29 19.54
N ARG A 213 5.70 18.31 20.15
CA ARG A 213 5.91 18.66 21.56
C ARG A 213 5.46 20.10 21.85
N VAL A 214 6.00 21.09 21.13
CA VAL A 214 5.63 22.52 21.25
C VAL A 214 4.11 22.72 21.10
N ALA A 215 3.50 22.09 20.08
CA ALA A 215 2.06 22.17 19.86
C ALA A 215 1.21 21.46 20.94
N LYS A 216 1.74 20.44 21.62
CA LYS A 216 1.08 19.74 22.75
C LYS A 216 1.14 20.56 24.04
N GLU A 217 2.19 21.36 24.20
CA GLU A 217 2.40 22.28 25.32
C GLU A 217 1.63 23.60 25.16
N GLY A 218 1.06 23.86 23.97
CA GLY A 218 0.29 25.06 23.66
C GLY A 218 1.15 26.30 23.43
N GLY A 219 2.44 26.13 23.17
CA GLY A 219 3.35 27.22 22.83
C GLY A 219 3.40 27.49 21.33
N ASP A 220 3.59 28.76 20.97
CA ASP A 220 3.95 29.20 19.61
C ASP A 220 5.47 29.45 19.45
N ASP A 221 6.27 29.13 20.47
CA ASP A 221 7.73 29.26 20.40
C ASP A 221 8.37 28.03 19.72
N TYR A 222 8.71 28.19 18.45
CA TYR A 222 9.39 27.18 17.64
C TYR A 222 10.92 27.33 17.64
N ALA A 223 11.53 28.12 18.54
CA ALA A 223 12.98 28.33 18.58
C ALA A 223 13.79 27.01 18.66
N VAL A 224 13.37 26.06 19.49
CA VAL A 224 14.00 24.73 19.60
C VAL A 224 13.90 23.91 18.30
N VAL A 225 12.83 24.15 17.51
CA VAL A 225 12.62 23.50 16.21
C VAL A 225 13.52 24.13 15.13
N LEU A 226 13.74 25.45 15.22
CA LEU A 226 14.67 26.19 14.34
C LEU A 226 16.13 25.83 14.64
N GLU A 227 16.54 25.80 15.92
CA GLU A 227 17.89 25.38 16.35
C GLU A 227 18.25 23.99 15.79
N LYS A 228 17.31 23.04 15.82
CA LYS A 228 17.54 21.69 15.27
C LYS A 228 17.45 21.61 13.75
N PHE A 229 16.85 22.59 13.08
CA PHE A 229 16.98 22.75 11.63
C PHE A 229 18.37 23.30 11.25
N GLU A 230 18.88 24.28 12.00
CA GLU A 230 20.22 24.86 11.81
C GLU A 230 21.34 23.85 12.15
N GLU A 231 21.19 23.06 13.21
CA GLU A 231 22.07 21.92 13.52
C GLU A 231 22.12 20.94 12.33
N GLY A 232 20.95 20.62 11.76
CA GLY A 232 20.82 19.67 10.67
C GLY A 232 21.43 20.13 9.36
N THR A 233 21.17 21.38 8.95
CA THR A 233 21.77 21.94 7.74
C THR A 233 23.29 22.06 7.87
N THR A 234 23.79 22.54 9.02
CA THR A 234 25.24 22.63 9.30
C THR A 234 25.89 21.25 9.26
N PHE A 235 25.37 20.27 10.01
CA PHE A 235 25.91 18.91 10.07
C PHE A 235 25.92 18.22 8.69
N LEU A 236 24.86 18.37 7.89
CA LEU A 236 24.80 17.76 6.55
C LEU A 236 25.76 18.45 5.57
N ALA A 237 25.88 19.77 5.62
CA ALA A 237 26.82 20.53 4.80
C ALA A 237 28.29 20.18 5.13
N GLU A 238 28.63 20.08 6.41
CA GLU A 238 29.96 19.69 6.89
C GLU A 238 30.30 18.23 6.54
N LYS A 239 29.38 17.29 6.80
CA LYS A 239 29.65 15.85 6.67
C LYS A 239 29.66 15.36 5.22
N PHE A 240 28.87 15.96 4.33
CA PHE A 240 28.67 15.48 2.96
C PHE A 240 29.11 16.46 1.86
N GLY A 241 29.49 17.70 2.22
CA GLY A 241 29.89 18.74 1.27
C GLY A 241 28.77 19.05 0.26
N SER A 242 29.12 19.71 -0.86
CA SER A 242 28.16 20.24 -1.86
C SER A 242 27.28 19.21 -2.60
N HIS A 243 27.26 17.94 -2.18
CA HIS A 243 26.30 16.94 -2.67
C HIS A 243 24.91 17.08 -2.04
N TRP A 244 24.79 17.71 -0.86
CA TRP A 244 23.48 18.10 -0.30
C TRP A 244 22.84 19.19 -1.18
N ASP A 245 21.76 18.82 -1.88
CA ASP A 245 20.88 19.77 -2.54
C ASP A 245 19.44 19.28 -2.34
N THR A 246 18.78 19.86 -1.32
CA THR A 246 17.38 19.57 -0.96
C THR A 246 16.40 19.81 -2.12
N ARG A 247 16.81 20.57 -3.15
CA ARG A 247 16.01 20.84 -4.35
C ARG A 247 15.97 19.65 -5.30
N LYS A 248 16.96 18.75 -5.30
CA LYS A 248 16.92 17.53 -6.15
C LYS A 248 15.70 16.68 -5.84
N ILE A 249 15.43 16.46 -4.56
CA ILE A 249 14.31 15.64 -4.06
C ILE A 249 12.98 16.12 -4.63
N TRP A 250 12.69 17.43 -4.56
CA TRP A 250 11.43 17.96 -5.07
C TRP A 250 11.36 18.02 -6.60
N ASN A 251 12.48 18.30 -7.30
CA ASN A 251 12.49 18.19 -8.76
C ASN A 251 12.22 16.74 -9.22
N ASP A 252 12.73 15.73 -8.51
CA ASP A 252 12.51 14.31 -8.82
C ASP A 252 11.09 13.82 -8.48
N ILE A 253 10.54 14.20 -7.31
CA ILE A 253 9.14 13.92 -6.93
C ILE A 253 8.16 14.50 -7.96
N LEU A 254 8.42 15.73 -8.43
CA LEU A 254 7.59 16.39 -9.43
C LEU A 254 7.77 15.79 -10.84
N ALA A 255 8.97 15.32 -11.19
CA ALA A 255 9.24 14.60 -12.44
C ALA A 255 8.61 13.19 -12.46
N SER A 256 8.60 12.49 -11.32
CA SER A 256 8.08 11.13 -11.10
C SER A 256 6.55 11.02 -11.15
N GLY A 257 5.89 11.89 -11.90
CA GLY A 257 4.43 11.90 -12.10
C GLY A 257 3.64 12.81 -11.16
N SER A 258 4.19 13.22 -10.01
CA SER A 258 3.48 14.08 -9.04
C SER A 258 3.27 15.51 -9.53
N GLY A 259 4.01 15.95 -10.56
CA GLY A 259 3.97 17.32 -11.09
C GLY A 259 2.64 17.77 -11.70
N HIS A 260 1.61 16.91 -11.75
CA HIS A 260 0.25 17.28 -12.12
C HIS A 260 -0.63 17.72 -10.93
N LEU A 261 -0.16 17.47 -9.69
CA LEU A 261 -0.86 17.70 -8.42
C LEU A 261 -0.47 19.05 -7.79
N ALA A 262 -1.47 19.89 -7.49
CA ALA A 262 -1.28 21.16 -6.80
C ALA A 262 -0.57 20.99 -5.46
N VAL A 263 -0.94 19.98 -4.67
CA VAL A 263 -0.38 19.73 -3.32
C VAL A 263 1.14 19.53 -3.35
N ALA A 264 1.65 18.71 -4.29
CA ALA A 264 3.09 18.44 -4.40
C ALA A 264 3.90 19.70 -4.76
N TRP A 265 3.35 20.57 -5.60
CA TRP A 265 3.95 21.88 -5.90
C TRP A 265 3.90 22.84 -4.71
N LEU A 266 2.79 22.85 -3.97
CA LEU A 266 2.62 23.69 -2.78
C LEU A 266 3.54 23.27 -1.65
N GLU A 267 3.72 21.96 -1.41
CA GLU A 267 4.68 21.45 -0.43
C GLU A 267 6.13 21.82 -0.80
N ALA A 268 6.53 21.61 -2.06
CA ALA A 268 7.86 22.00 -2.54
C ALA A 268 8.11 23.51 -2.42
N ALA A 269 7.14 24.34 -2.83
CA ALA A 269 7.27 25.80 -2.78
C ALA A 269 7.23 26.33 -1.34
N ASN A 270 6.44 25.72 -0.45
CA ASN A 270 6.44 26.06 0.98
C ASN A 270 7.76 25.68 1.65
N LEU A 271 8.38 24.54 1.31
CA LEU A 271 9.67 24.16 1.88
C LEU A 271 10.79 25.10 1.45
N GLU A 272 10.85 25.52 0.19
CA GLU A 272 11.80 26.55 -0.26
C GLU A 272 11.44 27.95 0.30
N ARG A 273 10.18 28.22 0.67
CA ARG A 273 9.76 29.44 1.38
C ARG A 273 10.21 29.47 2.84
N TYR A 274 10.11 28.35 3.57
CA TYR A 274 10.45 28.28 4.99
C TYR A 274 11.94 28.00 5.25
N PHE A 275 12.63 27.34 4.32
CA PHE A 275 13.97 26.78 4.51
C PHE A 275 14.95 27.06 3.36
N GLY A 276 14.59 27.93 2.41
CA GLY A 276 15.38 28.20 1.21
C GLY A 276 15.33 29.67 0.79
N GLU A 277 15.57 29.94 -0.49
CA GLU A 277 15.49 31.29 -1.03
C GLU A 277 14.08 31.62 -1.51
N LEU A 278 13.56 32.77 -1.08
CA LEU A 278 12.28 33.32 -1.53
C LEU A 278 12.22 33.44 -3.07
N ASN A 279 13.35 33.76 -3.72
CA ASN A 279 13.48 33.79 -5.17
C ASN A 279 13.30 32.41 -5.85
N ASN A 280 13.57 31.31 -5.15
CA ASN A 280 13.38 29.95 -5.65
C ASN A 280 11.98 29.42 -5.33
N ALA A 281 11.41 29.78 -4.18
CA ALA A 281 9.99 29.57 -3.89
C ALA A 281 9.12 30.24 -4.97
N ARG A 282 9.43 31.50 -5.31
CA ARG A 282 8.83 32.24 -6.44
C ARG A 282 8.94 31.46 -7.77
N LYS A 283 10.11 30.92 -8.11
CA LYS A 283 10.31 30.09 -9.33
C LYS A 283 9.46 28.81 -9.30
N LEU A 284 9.30 28.16 -8.14
CA LEU A 284 8.45 26.98 -7.97
C LEU A 284 6.97 27.32 -8.16
N TYR A 285 6.45 28.38 -7.55
CA TYR A 285 5.07 28.84 -7.81
C TYR A 285 4.81 29.17 -9.28
N TYR A 286 5.74 29.87 -9.97
CA TYR A 286 5.60 30.16 -11.40
C TYR A 286 5.72 28.93 -12.32
N ARG A 287 6.33 27.82 -11.86
CA ARG A 287 6.24 26.51 -12.55
C ARG A 287 4.90 25.85 -12.26
N ALA A 288 4.48 25.82 -10.99
CA ALA A 288 3.27 25.19 -10.51
C ALA A 288 2.02 25.64 -11.26
N ILE A 289 1.84 26.95 -11.52
CA ILE A 289 0.69 27.48 -12.28
C ILE A 289 0.59 26.95 -13.73
N ASN A 290 1.67 26.38 -14.28
CA ASN A 290 1.72 25.81 -15.62
C ASN A 290 1.61 24.27 -15.63
N SER A 291 1.96 23.61 -14.51
CA SER A 291 2.04 22.14 -14.42
C SER A 291 0.90 21.51 -13.59
N ALA A 292 0.43 22.17 -12.54
CA ALA A 292 -0.71 21.70 -11.75
C ALA A 292 -2.01 21.72 -12.59
N SER A 293 -2.79 20.65 -12.48
CA SER A 293 -3.93 20.40 -13.38
C SER A 293 -5.20 19.89 -12.68
N ASP A 294 -5.06 19.42 -11.44
CA ASP A 294 -6.13 18.95 -10.55
C ASP A 294 -6.86 20.13 -9.88
N HIS A 295 -6.12 21.03 -9.23
CA HIS A 295 -6.64 22.17 -8.47
C HIS A 295 -5.84 23.45 -8.81
N PRO A 296 -5.89 23.99 -10.05
CA PRO A 296 -5.06 25.15 -10.43
C PRO A 296 -5.30 26.39 -9.56
N PHE A 297 -6.55 26.61 -9.13
CA PHE A 297 -6.93 27.78 -8.33
C PHE A 297 -6.22 27.83 -6.96
N THR A 298 -6.00 26.70 -6.27
CA THR A 298 -5.28 26.72 -4.98
C THR A 298 -3.81 27.09 -5.16
N VAL A 299 -3.23 26.84 -6.33
CA VAL A 299 -1.88 27.29 -6.69
C VAL A 299 -1.87 28.79 -7.05
N PHE A 300 -2.91 29.27 -7.72
CA PHE A 300 -3.09 30.69 -8.03
C PHE A 300 -3.21 31.53 -6.75
N ASP A 301 -4.09 31.12 -5.83
CA ASP A 301 -4.30 31.79 -4.55
C ASP A 301 -3.01 31.79 -3.70
N ALA A 302 -2.28 30.66 -3.65
CA ALA A 302 -1.02 30.56 -2.93
C ALA A 302 0.10 31.42 -3.54
N LEU A 303 0.21 31.53 -4.87
CA LEU A 303 1.16 32.44 -5.53
C LEU A 303 0.81 33.91 -5.23
N ILE A 304 -0.47 34.29 -5.32
CA ILE A 304 -0.91 35.65 -4.99
C ILE A 304 -0.62 35.97 -3.52
N GLN A 305 -0.90 35.03 -2.61
CA GLN A 305 -0.65 35.24 -1.19
C GLN A 305 0.85 35.32 -0.87
N PHE A 306 1.69 34.49 -1.49
CA PHE A 306 3.15 34.60 -1.40
C PHE A 306 3.65 35.97 -1.89
N GLU A 307 3.21 36.45 -3.06
CA GLU A 307 3.65 37.74 -3.60
C GLU A 307 3.07 38.95 -2.83
N ARG A 308 1.96 38.79 -2.09
CA ARG A 308 1.47 39.80 -1.12
C ARG A 308 2.31 39.89 0.15
N GLU A 309 2.84 38.76 0.62
CA GLU A 309 3.58 38.65 1.87
C GLU A 309 5.08 38.91 1.71
N VAL A 310 5.61 38.68 0.51
CA VAL A 310 7.06 38.67 0.20
C VAL A 310 7.42 39.50 -1.04
N GLY A 311 6.48 39.76 -1.93
CA GLY A 311 6.74 40.41 -3.22
C GLY A 311 6.80 41.93 -3.15
N THR A 312 7.55 42.51 -4.08
CA THR A 312 7.37 43.93 -4.43
C THR A 312 6.05 44.12 -5.19
N LEU A 313 5.48 45.32 -5.18
CA LEU A 313 4.22 45.62 -5.89
C LEU A 313 4.27 45.21 -7.38
N GLN A 314 5.41 45.44 -8.04
CA GLN A 314 5.64 45.04 -9.44
C GLN A 314 5.67 43.52 -9.65
N GLU A 315 6.06 42.74 -8.65
CA GLU A 315 6.02 41.27 -8.69
C GLU A 315 4.61 40.75 -8.42
N LEU A 316 3.87 41.39 -7.52
CA LEU A 316 2.45 41.10 -7.28
C LEU A 316 1.59 41.39 -8.52
N ASP A 317 1.77 42.54 -9.18
CA ASP A 317 1.07 42.88 -10.42
C ASP A 317 1.34 41.84 -11.53
N LYS A 318 2.61 41.42 -11.66
CA LYS A 318 3.07 40.40 -12.61
C LYS A 318 2.58 38.99 -12.28
N ALA A 319 2.36 38.70 -10.99
CA ALA A 319 1.72 37.47 -10.54
C ALA A 319 0.23 37.46 -10.89
N LEU A 320 -0.47 38.56 -10.62
CA LEU A 320 -1.88 38.77 -10.95
C LEU A 320 -2.11 38.69 -12.46
N GLU A 321 -1.29 39.33 -13.29
CA GLU A 321 -1.35 39.23 -14.75
C GLU A 321 -1.27 37.77 -15.22
N LYS A 322 -0.27 37.02 -14.74
CA LYS A 322 -0.05 35.62 -15.11
C LYS A 322 -1.13 34.68 -14.60
N VAL A 323 -1.60 34.88 -13.36
CA VAL A 323 -2.72 34.13 -12.80
C VAL A 323 -3.99 34.39 -13.60
N ASN A 324 -4.32 35.65 -13.90
CA ASN A 324 -5.52 35.98 -14.68
C ASN A 324 -5.45 35.41 -16.11
N ALA A 325 -4.30 35.50 -16.77
CA ALA A 325 -4.09 34.89 -18.09
C ALA A 325 -4.24 33.36 -18.06
N GLN A 326 -3.78 32.69 -17.00
CA GLN A 326 -3.89 31.24 -16.86
C GLN A 326 -5.30 30.80 -16.41
N ALA A 327 -5.95 31.56 -15.52
CA ALA A 327 -7.33 31.34 -15.10
C ALA A 327 -8.30 31.48 -16.29
N ALA A 328 -8.08 32.47 -17.17
CA ALA A 328 -8.82 32.61 -18.42
C ALA A 328 -8.65 31.37 -19.32
N ARG A 329 -7.42 30.87 -19.50
CA ARG A 329 -7.14 29.64 -20.25
C ARG A 329 -7.78 28.40 -19.64
N VAL A 330 -7.78 28.28 -18.31
CA VAL A 330 -8.45 27.18 -17.58
C VAL A 330 -9.96 27.27 -17.74
N SER A 331 -10.55 28.48 -17.67
CA SER A 331 -11.98 28.72 -17.90
C SER A 331 -12.41 28.54 -19.36
N MET A 332 -11.49 28.67 -20.32
CA MET A 332 -11.73 28.41 -21.75
C MET A 332 -11.55 26.94 -22.14
N ARG A 333 -10.96 26.10 -21.28
CA ARG A 333 -11.00 24.63 -21.49
C ARG A 333 -12.44 24.18 -21.25
N PRO A 334 -13.06 23.40 -22.16
CA PRO A 334 -14.39 22.87 -21.93
C PRO A 334 -14.43 22.08 -20.63
N GLN A 335 -15.30 22.46 -19.71
CA GLN A 335 -15.54 21.66 -18.52
C GLN A 335 -16.05 20.30 -18.96
N LYS A 336 -15.24 19.25 -18.78
CA LYS A 336 -15.77 17.88 -18.58
C LYS A 336 -16.49 17.89 -17.23
N SER A 337 -17.71 18.40 -17.25
CA SER A 337 -18.59 18.46 -16.09
C SER A 337 -18.85 17.05 -15.58
N LYS A 338 -18.17 16.67 -14.50
CA LYS A 338 -18.67 15.64 -13.59
C LYS A 338 -19.92 16.24 -12.91
N PRO A 339 -21.14 15.75 -13.17
CA PRO A 339 -22.34 16.37 -12.62
C PRO A 339 -22.56 15.86 -11.19
N GLU A 340 -21.75 16.32 -10.23
CA GLU A 340 -21.78 15.80 -8.86
C GLU A 340 -23.13 16.04 -8.15
N ASN A 341 -23.88 17.10 -8.51
CA ASN A 341 -25.24 17.32 -8.01
C ASN A 341 -26.27 16.32 -8.54
N ASP A 342 -26.11 15.82 -9.77
CA ASP A 342 -27.04 14.85 -10.36
C ASP A 342 -26.82 13.44 -9.79
N SER A 343 -25.60 13.15 -9.32
CA SER A 343 -25.25 11.88 -8.67
C SER A 343 -26.05 11.61 -7.38
N LYS A 344 -26.37 12.66 -6.61
CA LYS A 344 -27.19 12.56 -5.39
C LYS A 344 -28.67 12.42 -5.74
N LYS A 345 -29.15 13.18 -6.73
CA LYS A 345 -30.56 13.11 -7.16
C LYS A 345 -30.90 11.76 -7.78
N ARG A 346 -30.09 11.25 -8.71
CA ARG A 346 -30.25 9.90 -9.30
C ARG A 346 -30.05 8.76 -8.31
N LYS A 347 -29.25 8.92 -7.24
CA LYS A 347 -29.17 7.94 -6.15
C LYS A 347 -30.44 7.93 -5.29
N LYS A 348 -31.00 9.11 -4.98
CA LYS A 348 -32.24 9.20 -4.20
C LYS A 348 -33.44 8.67 -5.00
N GLU A 349 -33.58 9.10 -6.25
CA GLU A 349 -34.62 8.61 -7.18
C GLU A 349 -34.50 7.10 -7.42
N LYS A 350 -33.29 6.53 -7.59
CA LYS A 350 -33.13 5.07 -7.69
C LYS A 350 -33.44 4.33 -6.38
N ASN A 351 -33.10 4.88 -5.23
CA ASN A 351 -33.44 4.23 -3.96
C ASN A 351 -34.96 4.26 -3.72
N GLU A 352 -35.63 5.39 -3.98
CA GLU A 352 -37.08 5.52 -3.88
C GLU A 352 -37.80 4.61 -4.91
N GLU A 353 -37.27 4.46 -6.13
CA GLU A 353 -37.80 3.51 -7.12
C GLU A 353 -37.55 2.04 -6.73
N ILE A 354 -36.44 1.73 -6.04
CA ILE A 354 -36.16 0.39 -5.50
C ILE A 354 -37.03 0.06 -4.30
N GLU A 355 -37.29 1.01 -3.39
CA GLU A 355 -38.26 0.83 -2.30
C GLU A 355 -39.69 0.68 -2.83
N ALA A 356 -40.10 1.47 -3.83
CA ALA A 356 -41.40 1.31 -4.48
C ALA A 356 -41.53 -0.06 -5.17
N LYS A 357 -40.46 -0.56 -5.80
CA LYS A 357 -40.40 -1.92 -6.39
C LYS A 357 -40.25 -3.04 -5.36
N LYS A 358 -39.86 -2.75 -4.11
CA LYS A 358 -39.96 -3.69 -2.99
C LYS A 358 -41.38 -3.75 -2.45
N LYS A 359 -41.97 -2.61 -2.08
CA LYS A 359 -43.33 -2.55 -1.53
C LYS A 359 -44.36 -3.17 -2.48
N LYS A 360 -44.28 -2.87 -3.79
CA LYS A 360 -45.13 -3.54 -4.78
C LYS A 360 -44.88 -5.04 -4.91
N LYS A 361 -43.67 -5.54 -4.64
CA LYS A 361 -43.39 -6.98 -4.62
C LYS A 361 -43.88 -7.68 -3.35
N GLU A 362 -43.91 -6.96 -2.24
CA GLU A 362 -44.46 -7.44 -0.97
C GLU A 362 -46.01 -7.48 -1.07
N GLU A 363 -46.65 -6.43 -1.61
CA GLU A 363 -48.08 -6.40 -1.94
C GLU A 363 -48.48 -7.48 -2.99
N ASP A 364 -47.69 -7.65 -4.07
CA ASP A 364 -47.87 -8.71 -5.06
C ASP A 364 -47.66 -10.14 -4.49
N GLN A 365 -46.95 -10.28 -3.35
CA GLN A 365 -46.72 -11.58 -2.71
C GLN A 365 -47.84 -11.93 -1.72
N GLU A 366 -48.38 -10.97 -0.96
CA GLU A 366 -49.56 -11.22 -0.13
C GLU A 366 -50.80 -11.54 -0.97
N GLN A 367 -51.00 -10.85 -2.11
CA GLN A 367 -52.12 -11.17 -3.02
C GLN A 367 -51.95 -12.52 -3.76
N LYS A 368 -50.74 -13.09 -3.83
CA LYS A 368 -50.49 -14.40 -4.49
C LYS A 368 -50.57 -15.61 -3.57
N GLN A 369 -50.92 -15.44 -2.29
CA GLN A 369 -51.39 -16.55 -1.45
C GLN A 369 -52.93 -16.71 -1.47
N ALA A 370 -53.66 -15.82 -2.16
CA ALA A 370 -55.13 -15.76 -2.11
C ALA A 370 -55.88 -16.27 -3.37
N THR A 371 -55.18 -16.72 -4.43
CA THR A 371 -55.78 -17.50 -5.53
C THR A 371 -54.77 -18.49 -6.10
N ASN A 372 -54.96 -19.79 -5.84
CA ASN A 372 -54.25 -20.83 -6.57
C ASN A 372 -55.14 -22.08 -6.68
N ASN A 373 -56.04 -22.05 -7.66
CA ASN A 373 -56.84 -23.19 -8.09
C ASN A 373 -56.86 -23.18 -9.63
N GLU A 374 -56.69 -24.37 -10.21
CA GLU A 374 -56.95 -24.75 -11.61
C GLU A 374 -56.02 -24.27 -12.77
N VAL A 375 -55.25 -25.25 -13.29
CA VAL A 375 -55.25 -25.73 -14.70
C VAL A 375 -54.49 -24.95 -15.82
N ASN A 376 -53.38 -25.57 -16.25
CA ASN A 376 -52.83 -25.82 -17.62
C ASN A 376 -52.59 -24.71 -18.68
N GLY A 377 -51.56 -24.96 -19.54
CA GLY A 377 -51.28 -24.28 -20.83
C GLY A 377 -50.04 -23.36 -20.76
N VAL A 378 -48.82 -23.67 -21.25
CA VAL A 378 -48.29 -24.25 -22.52
C VAL A 378 -48.09 -23.20 -23.65
N GLU A 379 -46.84 -23.16 -24.15
CA GLU A 379 -46.34 -22.61 -25.42
C GLU A 379 -46.14 -21.08 -25.68
N GLU A 380 -44.86 -20.69 -25.84
CA GLU A 380 -44.34 -19.74 -26.86
C GLU A 380 -44.64 -20.27 -28.30
N PRO A 381 -44.59 -19.51 -29.44
CA PRO A 381 -43.48 -18.61 -29.79
C PRO A 381 -43.62 -17.50 -30.90
N VAL A 382 -42.50 -16.79 -31.14
CA VAL A 382 -41.95 -16.32 -32.45
C VAL A 382 -42.63 -15.22 -33.33
N LYS A 383 -41.93 -14.07 -33.39
CA LYS A 383 -41.54 -13.18 -34.53
C LYS A 383 -42.29 -13.23 -35.89
N SER A 384 -42.66 -12.05 -36.43
CA SER A 384 -42.48 -11.53 -37.82
C SER A 384 -43.36 -10.27 -38.06
N GLN A 385 -43.12 -9.32 -38.98
CA GLN A 385 -42.01 -9.00 -39.88
C GLN A 385 -42.03 -7.51 -40.31
N LYS A 386 -40.90 -7.07 -40.91
CA LYS A 386 -40.65 -5.97 -41.90
C LYS A 386 -41.88 -5.37 -42.62
N LYS A 387 -41.90 -4.14 -43.16
CA LYS A 387 -40.89 -3.14 -43.61
C LYS A 387 -41.59 -1.74 -43.66
N GLU A 388 -41.04 -0.57 -43.98
CA GLU A 388 -39.73 -0.14 -44.54
C GLU A 388 -39.24 1.18 -43.90
N GLU A 389 -38.30 1.89 -44.54
CA GLU A 389 -37.20 2.61 -43.87
C GLU A 389 -36.91 4.02 -44.45
N ALA A 390 -36.32 4.89 -43.63
CA ALA A 390 -35.80 6.23 -43.97
C ALA A 390 -34.39 6.43 -43.36
N SER A 391 -33.56 7.29 -43.96
CA SER A 391 -32.11 7.34 -43.69
C SER A 391 -31.70 8.21 -42.49
N SER A 392 -30.96 7.62 -41.55
CA SER A 392 -29.93 8.32 -40.78
C SER A 392 -28.73 7.39 -40.56
N SER A 393 -27.54 7.87 -40.88
CA SER A 393 -26.30 7.09 -40.83
C SER A 393 -25.85 6.86 -39.39
N ARG A 394 -25.69 5.60 -39.00
CA ARG A 394 -25.07 5.23 -37.72
C ARG A 394 -23.61 5.68 -37.69
N ILE A 395 -23.20 6.26 -36.57
CA ILE A 395 -21.80 6.30 -36.16
C ILE A 395 -21.36 4.84 -35.93
N GLN A 396 -20.30 4.41 -36.59
CA GLN A 396 -19.63 3.14 -36.28
C GLN A 396 -18.70 3.36 -35.08
N VAL A 397 -18.57 2.33 -34.23
CA VAL A 397 -17.80 2.37 -32.98
C VAL A 397 -17.07 1.04 -32.87
N ASP A 398 -15.74 1.11 -32.80
CA ASP A 398 -14.88 -0.06 -32.58
C ASP A 398 -14.74 -0.34 -31.08
N ASP A 399 -14.37 -1.57 -30.70
CA ASP A 399 -14.50 -2.11 -29.32
C ASP A 399 -13.72 -1.36 -28.21
N ASP A 400 -12.78 -0.46 -28.55
CA ASP A 400 -12.07 0.41 -27.60
C ASP A 400 -12.66 1.84 -27.47
N GLY A 401 -13.79 2.14 -28.13
CA GLY A 401 -14.69 3.24 -27.76
C GLY A 401 -14.20 4.68 -27.98
N PHE A 402 -13.25 4.93 -28.89
CA PHE A 402 -12.74 6.27 -29.18
C PHE A 402 -13.39 6.91 -30.42
N VAL A 403 -13.86 8.16 -30.31
CA VAL A 403 -14.44 8.93 -31.43
C VAL A 403 -13.47 10.04 -31.84
N VAL A 404 -13.08 10.05 -33.12
CA VAL A 404 -12.18 11.06 -33.71
C VAL A 404 -12.99 12.24 -34.28
N PRO A 405 -12.83 13.48 -33.77
CA PRO A 405 -13.42 14.67 -34.40
C PRO A 405 -12.72 15.01 -35.72
N GLN A 406 -13.48 15.39 -36.74
CA GLN A 406 -12.92 15.88 -38.01
C GLN A 406 -12.30 17.27 -37.84
N LEU A 407 -11.19 17.54 -38.56
CA LEU A 407 -10.57 18.87 -38.56
C LEU A 407 -11.37 19.87 -39.42
N PRO A 408 -11.47 21.16 -39.02
CA PRO A 408 -12.08 22.21 -39.83
C PRO A 408 -11.32 22.48 -41.14
N ALA A 409 -12.05 22.90 -42.17
CA ALA A 409 -11.48 23.26 -43.48
C ALA A 409 -10.60 24.52 -43.40
N GLN A 410 -9.54 24.55 -44.22
CA GLN A 410 -8.61 25.68 -44.31
C GLN A 410 -9.26 26.87 -45.04
N LEU A 411 -9.23 28.05 -44.41
CA LEU A 411 -9.57 29.32 -45.07
C LEU A 411 -8.41 29.81 -45.94
N GLN A 412 -8.76 30.38 -47.10
CA GLN A 412 -7.83 30.80 -48.15
C GLN A 412 -7.08 32.09 -47.79
N LYS A 413 -5.90 32.28 -48.41
CA LYS A 413 -5.07 33.50 -48.28
C LYS A 413 -4.75 34.06 -49.68
N PRO A 414 -5.00 35.36 -49.97
CA PRO A 414 -4.67 35.96 -51.26
C PRO A 414 -3.16 36.17 -51.50
N GLU A 415 -2.80 36.52 -52.75
CA GLU A 415 -1.45 36.54 -53.29
C GLU A 415 -1.02 37.95 -53.81
N ALA A 416 0.30 38.12 -54.00
CA ALA A 416 1.01 39.25 -54.62
C ALA A 416 1.09 40.58 -53.80
N ALA A 417 2.14 41.41 -53.89
CA ALA A 417 3.22 41.47 -54.90
C ALA A 417 4.58 42.03 -54.39
N ALA A 418 5.61 41.83 -55.23
CA ALA A 418 6.84 42.64 -55.43
C ALA A 418 8.04 42.60 -54.43
N SER A 419 9.12 41.91 -54.88
CA SER A 419 10.55 42.30 -54.86
C SER A 419 11.31 42.49 -53.51
N SER A 420 12.63 42.19 -53.40
CA SER A 420 13.67 41.92 -54.41
C SER A 420 14.75 40.88 -54.00
N ARG A 421 15.43 40.32 -55.02
CA ARG A 421 16.73 39.55 -55.10
C ARG A 421 17.72 39.78 -53.93
N THR A 422 18.56 38.82 -53.51
CA THR A 422 19.50 37.91 -54.25
C THR A 422 19.81 36.60 -53.45
N ALA A 423 20.44 35.52 -53.97
CA ALA A 423 20.63 35.00 -55.34
C ALA A 423 21.07 33.50 -55.35
N ASN A 424 20.36 32.70 -56.18
CA ASN A 424 20.67 31.46 -56.93
C ASN A 424 21.40 30.19 -56.37
N PRO A 425 21.12 28.99 -56.97
CA PRO A 425 21.66 27.66 -56.61
C PRO A 425 22.76 27.16 -57.61
N PRO A 426 23.10 25.84 -57.69
CA PRO A 426 22.38 24.81 -58.51
C PRO A 426 21.98 23.54 -57.70
N GLU A 427 20.95 22.73 -58.01
CA GLU A 427 20.73 21.79 -59.17
C GLU A 427 21.69 20.57 -59.13
N GLU A 428 21.34 19.31 -59.43
CA GLU A 428 20.10 18.61 -59.88
C GLU A 428 20.22 17.11 -59.44
N THR A 429 19.29 16.14 -59.58
CA THR A 429 18.23 15.85 -60.56
C THR A 429 16.96 15.23 -59.89
N ASN A 430 15.85 15.15 -60.63
CA ASN A 430 14.69 14.30 -60.31
C ASN A 430 14.66 13.05 -61.20
N GLU A 431 14.33 11.88 -60.64
CA GLU A 431 13.63 10.80 -61.36
C GLU A 431 12.59 10.15 -60.43
N ASP A 432 11.32 10.15 -60.86
CA ASP A 432 10.22 9.56 -60.11
C ASP A 432 10.15 8.04 -60.29
N THR A 433 10.34 7.29 -59.20
CA THR A 433 9.76 5.94 -59.06
C THR A 433 9.08 5.79 -57.71
N ALA A 434 7.76 5.54 -57.75
CA ALA A 434 6.90 5.63 -56.58
C ALA A 434 7.04 4.43 -55.63
N GLN A 435 7.87 4.57 -54.59
CA GLN A 435 7.82 3.75 -53.37
C GLN A 435 8.01 4.64 -52.13
N ALA A 436 6.93 4.82 -51.37
CA ALA A 436 6.98 5.50 -50.08
C ALA A 436 7.78 4.64 -49.08
N ARG A 437 9.04 5.03 -48.83
CA ARG A 437 9.92 4.38 -47.85
C ARG A 437 9.59 4.84 -46.44
N HIS A 438 8.69 4.10 -45.80
CA HIS A 438 8.20 4.32 -44.44
C HIS A 438 9.27 4.06 -43.37
N THR A 439 9.16 4.71 -42.21
CA THR A 439 10.00 4.46 -41.02
C THR A 439 9.26 3.56 -40.04
N VAL A 440 9.84 2.41 -39.71
CA VAL A 440 9.17 1.38 -38.90
C VAL A 440 9.64 1.47 -37.46
N PHE A 441 8.72 1.80 -36.55
CA PHE A 441 8.96 1.81 -35.11
C PHE A 441 8.44 0.50 -34.50
N VAL A 442 9.35 -0.34 -34.01
CA VAL A 442 9.00 -1.60 -33.36
C VAL A 442 9.25 -1.49 -31.86
N SER A 443 8.30 -1.95 -31.06
CA SER A 443 8.37 -1.92 -29.59
C SER A 443 7.92 -3.26 -29.00
N ASN A 444 8.28 -3.52 -27.74
CA ASN A 444 7.91 -4.73 -27.01
C ASN A 444 8.42 -6.06 -27.63
N LEU A 445 9.61 -6.03 -28.22
CA LEU A 445 10.37 -7.22 -28.66
C LEU A 445 11.21 -7.81 -27.52
N ASP A 446 11.45 -9.13 -27.54
CA ASP A 446 12.38 -9.80 -26.62
C ASP A 446 13.84 -9.40 -26.91
N PHE A 447 14.61 -9.16 -25.85
CA PHE A 447 16.00 -8.70 -25.90
C PHE A 447 16.97 -9.70 -26.57
N LYS A 448 16.53 -10.93 -26.85
CA LYS A 448 17.32 -11.98 -27.50
C LYS A 448 17.30 -11.95 -29.03
N LEU A 449 16.52 -11.07 -29.66
CA LEU A 449 16.45 -10.95 -31.12
C LEU A 449 17.44 -9.90 -31.67
N PRO A 450 18.40 -10.30 -32.54
CA PRO A 450 19.36 -9.36 -33.12
C PRO A 450 18.71 -8.48 -34.19
N LYS A 451 19.13 -7.22 -34.26
CA LYS A 451 18.61 -6.18 -35.17
C LYS A 451 18.66 -6.58 -36.64
N GLU A 452 19.71 -7.28 -37.05
CA GLU A 452 19.95 -7.78 -38.41
C GLU A 452 18.76 -8.56 -38.98
N LYS A 453 18.16 -9.47 -38.18
CA LYS A 453 17.01 -10.29 -38.60
C LYS A 453 15.70 -9.52 -38.73
N LEU A 454 15.60 -8.32 -38.16
CA LEU A 454 14.46 -7.43 -38.36
C LEU A 454 14.63 -6.61 -39.65
N GLU A 455 15.86 -6.33 -40.06
CA GLU A 455 16.17 -5.62 -41.30
C GLU A 455 15.98 -6.55 -42.53
N GLU A 456 16.26 -7.85 -42.40
CA GLU A 456 15.87 -8.88 -43.38
C GLU A 456 14.35 -8.99 -43.60
N ILE A 457 13.54 -8.73 -42.57
CA ILE A 457 12.06 -8.83 -42.63
C ILE A 457 11.43 -7.57 -43.23
N PHE A 458 12.04 -6.40 -43.04
CA PHE A 458 11.50 -5.10 -43.45
C PHE A 458 12.33 -4.43 -44.56
N THR A 459 12.62 -5.17 -45.63
CA THR A 459 13.45 -4.74 -46.79
C THR A 459 13.02 -3.44 -47.48
N ASN A 460 11.77 -2.99 -47.30
CA ASN A 460 11.23 -1.76 -47.88
C ASN A 460 11.21 -0.55 -46.92
N ALA A 461 11.66 -0.72 -45.66
CA ALA A 461 11.70 0.37 -44.68
C ALA A 461 12.91 1.29 -44.90
N LYS A 462 12.77 2.59 -44.61
CA LYS A 462 13.89 3.55 -44.67
C LYS A 462 14.84 3.43 -43.48
N GLU A 463 14.26 3.16 -42.32
CA GLU A 463 14.95 3.03 -41.04
C GLU A 463 14.08 2.21 -40.09
N VAL A 464 14.68 1.33 -39.29
CA VAL A 464 13.99 0.52 -38.26
C VAL A 464 14.47 0.97 -36.88
N ARG A 465 13.58 1.56 -36.08
CA ARG A 465 13.91 2.05 -34.72
C ARG A 465 13.23 1.20 -33.65
N LEU A 466 14.03 0.66 -32.74
CA LEU A 466 13.58 -0.10 -31.58
C LEU A 466 13.28 0.84 -30.41
N VAL A 467 12.05 0.78 -29.88
CA VAL A 467 11.61 1.60 -28.75
C VAL A 467 11.34 0.71 -27.54
N TYR A 468 12.30 0.66 -26.63
CA TYR A 468 12.15 -0.02 -25.34
C TYR A 468 11.44 0.91 -24.34
N ARG A 469 10.30 0.47 -23.79
CA ARG A 469 9.65 1.10 -22.62
C ARG A 469 10.12 0.44 -21.33
N GLY A 470 9.97 1.16 -20.22
CA GLY A 470 10.56 0.83 -18.91
C GLY A 470 10.17 -0.55 -18.33
N MET A 471 11.02 -1.02 -17.42
CA MET A 471 10.98 -2.39 -16.89
C MET A 471 9.63 -2.77 -16.24
N SER A 472 9.00 -3.84 -16.74
CA SER A 472 7.93 -4.55 -16.04
C SER A 472 8.07 -6.06 -16.29
N LYS A 473 8.27 -6.84 -15.20
CA LYS A 473 8.45 -8.30 -15.27
C LYS A 473 7.11 -9.03 -15.47
N LEU A 474 6.55 -9.02 -16.69
CA LEU A 474 5.43 -9.90 -17.04
C LEU A 474 5.64 -10.62 -18.38
N HIS A 475 5.75 -11.95 -18.33
CA HIS A 475 5.68 -12.80 -19.52
C HIS A 475 4.25 -12.87 -20.04
N LYS A 476 3.95 -12.18 -21.16
CA LYS A 476 2.78 -12.46 -22.01
C LYS A 476 2.99 -11.92 -23.43
N VAL A 477 2.91 -12.81 -24.42
CA VAL A 477 3.17 -12.48 -25.82
C VAL A 477 2.06 -11.60 -26.39
N ARG A 478 2.38 -10.35 -26.73
CA ARG A 478 1.60 -9.48 -27.62
C ARG A 478 2.57 -8.64 -28.47
N PHE A 479 2.60 -8.93 -29.76
CA PHE A 479 3.25 -8.06 -30.76
C PHE A 479 2.31 -6.89 -31.09
N PHE A 480 2.85 -5.68 -31.14
CA PHE A 480 2.21 -4.52 -31.76
C PHE A 480 3.20 -3.91 -32.76
N LEU A 481 2.84 -3.94 -34.04
CA LEU A 481 3.55 -3.23 -35.10
C LEU A 481 2.83 -1.91 -35.36
N LEU A 482 3.55 -0.79 -35.29
CA LEU A 482 3.00 0.53 -35.61
C LEU A 482 3.67 1.03 -36.90
N VAL A 483 2.87 1.24 -37.95
CA VAL A 483 3.35 1.74 -39.26
C VAL A 483 2.77 3.14 -39.48
N VAL A 484 3.35 4.10 -38.75
CA VAL A 484 3.01 5.54 -38.76
C VAL A 484 4.28 6.34 -38.40
N ILE A 485 5.01 6.95 -39.35
CA ILE A 485 4.95 6.86 -40.82
C ILE A 485 6.39 6.65 -41.30
#